data_AF-A0A7X5E513-F1
#
_entry.id   AF-A0A7X5E513-F1
#
_cell.length_a   1.000
_cell.length_b   1.000
_cell.length_c   1.000
_cell.angle_alpha   90.00
_cell.angle_beta   90.00
_cell.angle_gamma   90.00
#
_symmetry.space_group_name_H-M   'P 1'
#
loop_
_entity.id
_entity.type
_entity.pdbx_description
1 polymer ?
#
loop_
_entity_poly.entity_id
_entity_poly.type
_entity_poly.pdbx_seq_one_letter_code
_entity_poly.pdbx_strand_id
1 'polypeptide(L)'
;MTISEDGYVGVLRLDHTSVQVTTDGYATKTSTLSASRSYPNLSEADTSLIPKTIEDKGKTLTLGDVKWSESMDVDGEGNPVTRYTATDSYTGTTSSRYATGYTVSASYTGEVSKANCAVVTYTAIFGSEKAPEESKAPGGNEQHDSDPSQTEAPDTAKEPVDLSGLKRPVMIGVVVLALGTSGVFAFKKFKERR
;
A
#
# COMPACT_ATOMS: atom_id res chain seq x y z
N MET A 1 15.30 -18.03 -2.82
CA MET A 1 16.09 -17.20 -1.89
C MET A 1 16.59 -18.08 -0.75
N THR A 2 17.82 -17.92 -0.30
CA THR A 2 18.31 -18.57 0.93
C THR A 2 17.98 -17.70 2.13
N ILE A 3 17.36 -18.27 3.16
CA ILE A 3 17.10 -17.61 4.43
C ILE A 3 18.06 -18.13 5.51
N SER A 4 18.48 -17.24 6.40
CA SER A 4 19.44 -17.49 7.48
C SER A 4 19.02 -16.68 8.71
N GLU A 5 17.90 -17.04 9.34
CA GLU A 5 17.22 -16.25 10.37
C GLU A 5 16.92 -17.12 11.60
N ASP A 6 17.18 -16.62 12.80
CA ASP A 6 17.16 -17.38 14.07
C ASP A 6 17.91 -18.74 14.04
N GLY A 7 18.91 -18.88 13.19
CA GLY A 7 19.66 -20.12 12.99
C GLY A 7 18.93 -21.20 12.19
N TYR A 8 17.77 -20.88 11.59
CA TYR A 8 17.14 -21.68 10.55
C TYR A 8 17.76 -21.36 9.20
N VAL A 9 18.13 -22.40 8.45
CA VAL A 9 18.71 -22.30 7.10
C VAL A 9 17.87 -23.12 6.13
N GLY A 10 17.55 -22.55 4.97
CA GLY A 10 16.79 -23.26 3.94
C GLY A 10 16.61 -22.47 2.65
N VAL A 11 15.95 -23.11 1.67
CA VAL A 11 15.74 -22.56 0.32
C VAL A 11 14.26 -22.28 0.10
N LEU A 12 13.90 -21.00 0.16
CA LEU A 12 12.54 -20.54 -0.13
C LEU A 12 12.35 -20.33 -1.64
N ARG A 13 11.28 -20.89 -2.20
CA ARG A 13 10.80 -20.68 -3.57
C ARG A 13 9.72 -19.60 -3.56
N LEU A 14 9.64 -18.82 -4.64
CA LEU A 14 8.57 -17.85 -4.84
C LEU A 14 7.27 -18.58 -5.20
N ASP A 15 6.19 -18.33 -4.48
CA ASP A 15 4.85 -18.66 -4.96
C ASP A 15 4.42 -17.60 -5.98
N HIS A 16 4.60 -17.91 -7.25
CA HIS A 16 4.25 -17.04 -8.37
C HIS A 16 2.74 -16.76 -8.49
N THR A 17 1.88 -17.55 -7.83
CA THR A 17 0.42 -17.29 -7.77
C THR A 17 0.05 -16.27 -6.69
N SER A 18 0.93 -16.09 -5.69
CA SER A 18 0.73 -15.14 -4.58
C SER A 18 1.11 -13.69 -4.91
N VAL A 19 1.67 -13.42 -6.11
CA VAL A 19 2.15 -12.09 -6.49
C VAL A 19 0.98 -11.12 -6.66
N GLN A 20 0.90 -10.12 -5.79
CA GLN A 20 -0.10 -9.06 -5.83
C GLN A 20 0.57 -7.71 -6.11
N VAL A 21 -0.12 -6.86 -6.88
CA VAL A 21 0.34 -5.50 -7.20
C VAL A 21 -0.71 -4.50 -6.75
N THR A 22 -0.37 -3.73 -5.72
CA THR A 22 -1.22 -2.65 -5.19
C THR A 22 -0.72 -1.31 -5.74
N THR A 23 -1.64 -0.41 -6.07
CA THR A 23 -1.27 0.97 -6.43
C THR A 23 -1.22 1.82 -5.16
N ASP A 24 -0.05 2.39 -4.84
CA ASP A 24 0.19 3.05 -3.54
C ASP A 24 -0.59 4.36 -3.36
N GLY A 25 -1.03 4.93 -4.48
CA GLY A 25 -1.75 6.19 -4.51
C GLY A 25 -1.90 6.71 -5.94
N TYR A 26 -2.59 7.83 -6.07
CA TYR A 26 -2.80 8.50 -7.35
C TYR A 26 -2.61 10.00 -7.22
N ALA A 27 -1.92 10.59 -8.18
CA ALA A 27 -1.82 12.03 -8.37
C ALA A 27 -2.55 12.45 -9.65
N THR A 28 -2.88 13.74 -9.74
CA THR A 28 -3.50 14.34 -10.92
C THR A 28 -2.54 15.36 -11.52
N LYS A 29 -2.16 15.15 -12.78
CA LYS A 29 -1.45 16.17 -13.57
C LYS A 29 -2.47 17.01 -14.32
N THR A 30 -2.62 18.26 -13.91
CA THR A 30 -3.37 19.29 -14.64
C THR A 30 -2.43 20.03 -15.60
N SER A 31 -2.93 20.49 -16.73
CA SER A 31 -2.22 21.39 -17.63
C SER A 31 -3.19 22.36 -18.28
N THR A 32 -2.77 23.63 -18.40
CA THR A 32 -3.52 24.66 -19.11
C THR A 32 -3.42 24.46 -20.62
N LEU A 33 -4.49 24.83 -21.31
CA LEU A 33 -4.59 24.88 -22.76
C LEU A 33 -4.96 26.31 -23.15
N SER A 34 -4.40 26.80 -24.25
CA SER A 34 -4.77 28.08 -24.83
C SER A 34 -4.89 27.99 -26.34
N ALA A 35 -5.77 28.80 -26.90
CA ALA A 35 -5.94 29.04 -28.32
C ALA A 35 -6.23 30.53 -28.55
N SER A 36 -6.05 30.98 -29.78
CA SER A 36 -6.52 32.30 -30.23
C SER A 36 -7.35 32.13 -31.49
N ARG A 37 -8.37 32.98 -31.64
CA ARG A 37 -9.18 33.13 -32.84
C ARG A 37 -9.27 34.62 -33.16
N SER A 38 -9.60 34.94 -34.40
CA SER A 38 -9.91 36.31 -34.79
C SER A 38 -11.21 36.31 -35.60
N TYR A 39 -12.04 37.32 -35.35
CA TYR A 39 -13.34 37.51 -35.96
C TYR A 39 -13.36 38.90 -36.61
N PRO A 40 -12.97 39.00 -37.90
CA PRO A 40 -12.96 40.26 -38.65
C PRO A 40 -14.33 40.60 -39.24
N ASN A 41 -14.46 41.82 -39.77
CA ASN A 41 -15.66 42.35 -40.44
C ASN A 41 -16.89 42.53 -39.55
N LEU A 42 -16.70 42.64 -38.24
CA LEU A 42 -17.79 42.92 -37.29
C LEU A 42 -18.22 44.39 -37.40
N SER A 43 -19.50 44.68 -37.20
CA SER A 43 -20.07 46.03 -37.33
C SER A 43 -19.81 46.92 -36.10
N GLU A 44 -19.52 46.30 -34.95
CA GLU A 44 -19.32 46.97 -33.66
C GLU A 44 -18.37 46.14 -32.78
N ALA A 45 -17.77 46.78 -31.78
CA ALA A 45 -16.84 46.17 -30.83
C ALA A 45 -17.55 45.45 -29.66
N ASP A 46 -18.66 44.75 -29.91
CA ASP A 46 -19.43 44.05 -28.88
C ASP A 46 -18.97 42.60 -28.66
N THR A 47 -18.58 42.31 -27.42
CA THR A 47 -18.25 40.96 -26.93
C THR A 47 -19.41 39.97 -26.96
N SER A 48 -20.67 40.40 -27.09
CA SER A 48 -21.81 39.47 -27.26
C SER A 48 -21.78 38.73 -28.60
N LEU A 49 -21.13 39.33 -29.62
CA LEU A 49 -20.89 38.74 -30.94
C LEU A 49 -19.80 37.64 -30.91
N ILE A 50 -19.04 37.57 -29.81
CA ILE A 50 -17.90 36.66 -29.66
C ILE A 50 -18.34 35.35 -28.98
N PRO A 51 -17.99 34.17 -29.53
CA PRO A 51 -18.31 32.90 -28.89
C PRO A 51 -17.74 32.79 -27.47
N LYS A 52 -18.60 32.53 -26.48
CA LYS A 52 -18.13 32.36 -25.08
C LYS A 52 -17.34 31.07 -24.86
N THR A 53 -17.45 30.12 -25.78
CA THR A 53 -16.66 28.89 -25.84
C THR A 53 -16.35 28.51 -27.29
N ILE A 54 -15.23 27.83 -27.50
CA ILE A 54 -14.88 27.15 -28.76
C ILE A 54 -14.47 25.71 -28.49
N GLU A 55 -14.42 24.89 -29.53
CA GLU A 55 -13.69 23.64 -29.51
C GLU A 55 -12.30 23.83 -30.18
N ASP A 56 -11.25 23.30 -29.55
CA ASP A 56 -9.95 23.11 -30.18
C ASP A 56 -9.43 21.71 -29.85
N LYS A 57 -9.05 20.94 -30.88
CA LYS A 57 -8.43 19.60 -30.74
C LYS A 57 -9.23 18.59 -29.88
N GLY A 58 -10.57 18.67 -29.86
CA GLY A 58 -11.40 17.80 -29.02
C GLY A 58 -11.53 18.27 -27.56
N LYS A 59 -11.33 19.57 -27.30
CA LYS A 59 -11.47 20.20 -25.98
C LYS A 59 -12.23 21.52 -26.09
N THR A 60 -13.24 21.69 -25.23
CA THR A 60 -13.88 22.98 -25.01
C THR A 60 -12.90 23.93 -24.32
N LEU A 61 -12.74 25.13 -24.87
CA LEU A 61 -12.01 26.24 -24.27
C LEU A 61 -12.99 27.41 -24.07
N THR A 62 -12.89 28.09 -22.93
CA THR A 62 -13.72 29.25 -22.56
C THR A 62 -13.02 30.54 -22.97
N LEU A 63 -13.80 31.53 -23.39
CA LEU A 63 -13.31 32.87 -23.70
C LEU A 63 -12.62 33.51 -22.48
N GLY A 64 -11.48 34.15 -22.70
CA GLY A 64 -10.73 34.91 -21.72
C GLY A 64 -10.71 36.40 -22.06
N ASP A 65 -9.57 36.88 -22.54
CA ASP A 65 -9.35 38.26 -22.97
C ASP A 65 -9.75 38.46 -24.46
N VAL A 66 -10.41 39.57 -24.79
CA VAL A 66 -10.84 39.97 -26.14
C VAL A 66 -10.21 41.31 -26.48
N LYS A 67 -9.52 41.40 -27.61
CA LYS A 67 -8.88 42.64 -28.09
C LYS A 67 -9.50 43.09 -29.40
N TRP A 68 -9.80 44.37 -29.50
CA TRP A 68 -10.42 44.96 -30.68
C TRP A 68 -9.43 45.83 -31.46
N SER A 69 -9.49 45.73 -32.78
CA SER A 69 -8.87 46.68 -33.71
C SER A 69 -9.90 47.16 -34.72
N GLU A 70 -9.85 48.46 -35.06
CA GLU A 70 -10.72 49.09 -36.04
C GLU A 70 -10.01 49.22 -37.40
N SER A 71 -10.74 48.98 -38.50
CA SER A 71 -10.35 49.36 -39.86
C SER A 71 -11.44 50.22 -40.50
N MET A 72 -11.04 51.08 -41.44
CA MET A 72 -11.95 51.77 -42.34
C MET A 72 -11.82 51.15 -43.73
N ASP A 73 -12.92 50.59 -44.19
CA ASP A 73 -13.09 50.00 -45.51
C ASP A 73 -14.06 50.88 -46.34
N VAL A 74 -14.31 50.50 -47.59
CA VAL A 74 -15.38 51.11 -48.42
C VAL A 74 -16.39 50.07 -48.84
N ASP A 75 -17.67 50.46 -48.96
CA ASP A 75 -18.72 49.61 -49.51
C ASP A 75 -18.68 49.55 -51.06
N GLY A 76 -19.63 48.84 -51.67
CA GLY A 76 -19.71 48.69 -53.13
C GLY A 76 -20.07 49.98 -53.86
N GLU A 77 -20.61 50.95 -53.12
CA GLU A 77 -21.11 52.24 -53.58
C GLU A 77 -20.09 53.37 -53.36
N GLY A 78 -19.00 53.09 -52.62
CA GLY A 78 -17.88 54.00 -52.36
C GLY A 78 -17.97 54.78 -51.05
N ASN A 79 -18.92 54.48 -50.16
CA ASN A 79 -19.03 55.11 -48.84
C ASN A 79 -18.04 54.48 -47.85
N PRO A 80 -17.47 55.25 -46.90
CA PRO A 80 -16.62 54.70 -45.86
C PRO A 80 -17.45 53.86 -44.86
N VAL A 81 -16.98 52.65 -44.55
CA VAL A 81 -17.59 51.76 -43.56
C VAL A 81 -16.54 51.33 -42.53
N THR A 82 -16.81 51.61 -41.26
CA THR A 82 -15.98 51.11 -40.16
C THR A 82 -16.21 49.62 -39.96
N ARG A 83 -15.13 48.86 -39.79
CA ARG A 83 -15.13 47.44 -39.45
C ARG A 83 -14.30 47.20 -38.20
N TYR A 84 -14.78 46.27 -37.38
CA TYR A 84 -14.08 45.80 -36.19
C TYR A 84 -13.56 44.39 -36.40
N THR A 85 -12.38 44.14 -35.86
CA THR A 85 -11.79 42.80 -35.79
C THR A 85 -11.51 42.47 -34.33
N ALA A 86 -12.14 41.41 -33.83
CA ALA A 86 -11.79 40.84 -32.55
C ALA A 86 -10.57 39.91 -32.70
N THR A 87 -9.71 39.91 -31.69
CA THR A 87 -8.57 39.00 -31.52
C THR A 87 -8.66 38.45 -30.10
N ASP A 88 -9.06 37.20 -29.99
CA ASP A 88 -9.46 36.58 -28.73
C ASP A 88 -8.36 35.68 -28.17
N SER A 89 -8.41 35.49 -26.86
CA SER A 89 -7.79 34.36 -26.19
C SER A 89 -8.85 33.43 -25.61
N TYR A 90 -8.68 32.13 -25.82
CA TYR A 90 -9.50 31.07 -25.23
C TYR A 90 -8.61 30.20 -24.37
N THR A 91 -9.10 29.82 -23.19
CA THR A 91 -8.35 29.02 -22.22
C THR A 91 -9.16 27.85 -21.69
N GLY A 92 -8.47 26.82 -21.24
CA GLY A 92 -9.09 25.66 -20.60
C GLY A 92 -8.06 24.83 -19.87
N THR A 93 -8.50 23.73 -19.26
CA THR A 93 -7.62 22.80 -18.56
C THR A 93 -7.87 21.38 -19.03
N THR A 94 -6.82 20.56 -18.99
CA THR A 94 -6.92 19.10 -19.13
C THR A 94 -6.22 18.46 -17.94
N SER A 95 -6.86 17.44 -17.37
CA SER A 95 -6.38 16.74 -16.18
C SER A 95 -6.30 15.25 -16.44
N SER A 96 -5.20 14.63 -16.02
CA SER A 96 -4.96 13.19 -16.15
C SER A 96 -4.50 12.60 -14.83
N ARG A 97 -5.12 11.51 -14.40
CA ARG A 97 -4.74 10.77 -13.18
C ARG A 97 -3.63 9.75 -13.49
N TYR A 98 -2.66 9.62 -12.61
CA TYR A 98 -1.56 8.64 -12.72
C TYR A 98 -1.23 8.03 -11.36
N ALA A 99 -0.74 6.79 -11.35
CA ALA A 99 -0.27 6.12 -10.14
C ALA A 99 1.00 6.79 -9.60
N THR A 100 1.10 6.97 -8.28
CA THR A 100 2.31 7.53 -7.63
C THR A 100 3.36 6.48 -7.28
N GLY A 101 2.97 5.22 -7.20
CA GLY A 101 3.83 4.08 -6.88
C GLY A 101 3.07 2.76 -7.02
N TYR A 102 3.81 1.65 -7.00
CA TYR A 102 3.25 0.31 -6.92
C TYR A 102 4.01 -0.55 -5.90
N THR A 103 3.32 -0.99 -4.86
CA THR A 103 3.80 -2.04 -3.97
C THR A 103 3.54 -3.40 -4.60
N VAL A 104 4.61 -4.18 -4.81
CA VAL A 104 4.51 -5.59 -5.16
C VAL A 104 4.75 -6.42 -3.90
N SER A 105 3.81 -7.28 -3.55
CA SER A 105 3.95 -8.28 -2.48
C SER A 105 3.89 -9.69 -3.06
N ALA A 106 4.64 -10.61 -2.47
CA ALA A 106 4.61 -12.02 -2.83
C ALA A 106 5.06 -12.90 -1.66
N SER A 107 4.46 -14.07 -1.54
CA SER A 107 4.80 -15.09 -0.57
C SER A 107 5.92 -16.00 -1.09
N TYR A 108 6.78 -16.42 -0.17
CA TYR A 108 7.83 -17.42 -0.44
C TYR A 108 7.61 -18.63 0.45
N THR A 109 7.75 -19.83 -0.09
CA THR A 109 7.52 -21.10 0.61
C THR A 109 8.69 -22.06 0.41
N GLY A 110 9.05 -22.79 1.44
CA GLY A 110 10.16 -23.74 1.42
C GLY A 110 10.47 -24.29 2.79
N GLU A 111 11.25 -25.37 2.83
CA GLU A 111 11.66 -26.00 4.07
C GLU A 111 12.92 -25.33 4.63
N VAL A 112 12.99 -25.26 5.96
CA VAL A 112 14.14 -24.72 6.72
C VAL A 112 14.50 -25.70 7.83
N SER A 113 15.78 -25.82 8.14
CA SER A 113 16.30 -26.68 9.21
C SER A 113 17.20 -25.89 10.15
N LYS A 114 17.26 -26.32 11.41
CA LYS A 114 18.10 -25.71 12.46
C LYS A 114 18.98 -26.78 13.08
N ALA A 115 20.29 -26.58 13.01
CA ALA A 115 21.27 -27.45 13.65
C ALA A 115 21.34 -27.17 15.17
N ASN A 116 21.85 -28.12 15.93
CA ASN A 116 22.12 -28.00 17.37
C ASN A 116 20.86 -27.78 18.25
N CYS A 117 19.73 -28.40 17.92
CA CYS A 117 18.63 -28.55 18.87
C CYS A 117 19.12 -29.34 20.11
N ALA A 118 18.92 -28.78 21.31
CA ALA A 118 19.40 -29.40 22.55
C ALA A 118 18.63 -30.68 22.87
N VAL A 119 19.34 -31.81 22.97
CA VAL A 119 18.79 -33.11 23.39
C VAL A 119 18.95 -33.24 24.91
N VAL A 120 17.84 -33.32 25.64
CA VAL A 120 17.85 -33.54 27.09
C VAL A 120 17.61 -35.02 27.38
N THR A 121 18.70 -35.74 27.69
CA THR A 121 18.64 -37.17 28.06
C THR A 121 18.36 -37.32 29.54
N TYR A 122 17.17 -37.81 29.91
CA TYR A 122 16.84 -38.18 31.28
C TYR A 122 17.18 -39.65 31.56
N THR A 123 18.20 -39.88 32.38
CA THR A 123 18.55 -41.23 32.88
C THR A 123 17.89 -41.46 34.24
N ALA A 124 16.86 -42.31 34.30
CA ALA A 124 16.28 -42.77 35.56
C ALA A 124 17.11 -43.93 36.14
N ILE A 125 17.60 -43.78 37.37
CA ILE A 125 18.28 -44.86 38.11
C ILE A 125 17.33 -45.35 39.21
N PHE A 126 16.89 -46.60 39.11
CA PHE A 126 16.05 -47.24 40.12
C PHE A 126 16.92 -47.90 41.19
N GLY A 127 16.96 -47.32 42.39
CA GLY A 127 17.53 -47.96 43.57
C GLY A 127 16.51 -48.85 44.27
N SER A 128 16.79 -50.15 44.39
CA SER A 128 15.98 -51.08 45.18
C SER A 128 16.56 -51.21 46.59
N GLU A 129 15.99 -50.49 47.57
CA GLU A 129 16.31 -50.72 48.97
C GLU A 129 15.67 -52.02 49.47
N LYS A 130 16.36 -52.72 50.38
CA LYS A 130 15.98 -54.07 50.83
C LYS A 130 15.19 -53.96 52.13
N ALA A 131 13.88 -54.27 52.07
CA ALA A 131 12.98 -54.17 53.21
C ALA A 131 13.48 -54.96 54.45
N PRO A 132 13.50 -54.34 55.65
CA PRO A 132 13.73 -55.05 56.92
C PRO A 132 12.54 -55.97 57.28
N GLU A 133 12.81 -57.07 57.99
CA GLU A 133 11.76 -57.97 58.48
C GLU A 133 11.05 -57.44 59.75
N GLU A 134 9.80 -57.86 59.92
CA GLU A 134 8.87 -57.38 60.95
C GLU A 134 8.91 -58.24 62.24
N SER A 135 9.06 -57.59 63.42
CA SER A 135 8.31 -58.02 64.62
C SER A 135 8.44 -57.07 65.82
N LYS A 136 7.37 -56.35 66.15
CA LYS A 136 6.55 -56.49 67.40
C LYS A 136 5.80 -55.19 67.75
N ALA A 137 4.47 -55.29 67.68
CA ALA A 137 3.49 -54.41 68.31
C ALA A 137 3.46 -54.61 69.85
N PRO A 138 2.74 -53.82 70.69
CA PRO A 138 1.57 -53.00 70.31
C PRO A 138 1.33 -51.64 71.02
N GLY A 139 0.46 -50.85 70.40
CA GLY A 139 -0.60 -50.08 71.10
C GLY A 139 -0.23 -48.72 71.70
N GLY A 140 -0.82 -47.66 71.15
CA GLY A 140 -0.81 -46.31 71.72
C GLY A 140 -1.66 -45.38 70.87
N ASN A 141 -2.81 -44.95 71.39
CA ASN A 141 -3.76 -44.04 70.75
C ASN A 141 -3.75 -42.72 71.51
N GLU A 142 -3.74 -41.57 70.80
CA GLU A 142 -4.59 -40.39 71.11
C GLU A 142 -4.35 -39.22 70.15
N GLN A 143 -5.35 -38.35 70.05
CA GLN A 143 -5.49 -37.24 69.10
C GLN A 143 -6.10 -36.05 69.84
N HIS A 144 -5.43 -34.89 69.90
CA HIS A 144 -6.10 -33.60 69.71
C HIS A 144 -5.15 -32.41 69.44
N ASP A 145 -5.73 -31.42 68.77
CA ASP A 145 -5.11 -30.24 68.15
C ASP A 145 -4.53 -29.20 69.13
N SER A 146 -3.63 -28.34 68.64
CA SER A 146 -3.92 -26.91 68.40
C SER A 146 -2.82 -26.18 67.59
N ASP A 147 -3.26 -25.23 66.77
CA ASP A 147 -2.52 -24.35 65.83
C ASP A 147 -2.65 -22.87 66.34
N PRO A 148 -2.00 -21.80 65.80
CA PRO A 148 -0.88 -21.67 64.84
C PRO A 148 0.33 -20.84 65.32
N SER A 149 1.42 -20.82 64.53
CA SER A 149 2.02 -19.59 63.90
C SER A 149 3.48 -19.76 63.44
N GLN A 150 3.75 -19.43 62.16
CA GLN A 150 4.95 -18.79 61.53
C GLN A 150 6.33 -18.85 62.25
N THR A 151 7.49 -19.03 61.59
CA THR A 151 7.96 -18.78 60.20
C THR A 151 9.44 -19.31 60.14
N GLU A 152 10.15 -19.77 59.10
CA GLU A 152 10.05 -20.03 57.63
C GLU A 152 11.37 -20.81 57.25
N ALA A 153 11.80 -21.21 56.04
CA ALA A 153 11.36 -21.40 54.64
C ALA A 153 12.58 -22.09 53.90
N PRO A 154 12.55 -22.44 52.59
CA PRO A 154 11.46 -22.44 51.60
C PRO A 154 11.17 -23.82 50.95
N ASP A 155 9.98 -23.97 50.36
CA ASP A 155 9.66 -25.03 49.41
C ASP A 155 9.29 -24.40 48.04
N THR A 156 9.54 -25.11 46.94
CA THR A 156 9.39 -24.59 45.57
C THR A 156 8.06 -25.00 44.96
N ALA A 157 7.06 -24.15 45.13
CA ALA A 157 5.74 -24.35 44.53
C ALA A 157 5.80 -24.41 42.99
N LYS A 158 5.11 -25.39 42.40
CA LYS A 158 4.89 -25.52 40.96
C LYS A 158 3.66 -24.71 40.54
N GLU A 159 3.64 -24.28 39.28
CA GLU A 159 2.43 -24.26 38.44
C GLU A 159 2.83 -24.60 36.98
N PRO A 160 1.90 -25.07 36.12
CA PRO A 160 2.26 -25.86 34.94
C PRO A 160 2.50 -25.03 33.66
N VAL A 161 3.53 -25.38 32.90
CA VAL A 161 3.71 -24.88 31.52
C VAL A 161 2.94 -25.80 30.56
N ASP A 162 1.86 -25.26 30.03
CA ASP A 162 0.95 -25.85 29.03
C ASP A 162 1.69 -26.40 27.78
N LEU A 163 1.33 -27.62 27.36
CA LEU A 163 1.92 -28.33 26.22
C LEU A 163 1.32 -27.92 24.85
N SER A 164 0.46 -26.90 24.79
CA SER A 164 -0.20 -26.40 23.56
C SER A 164 0.72 -25.67 22.54
N GLY A 165 2.04 -25.88 22.59
CA GLY A 165 3.03 -25.05 21.89
C GLY A 165 3.25 -25.36 20.40
N LEU A 166 3.34 -26.63 19.99
CA LEU A 166 4.09 -27.02 18.77
C LEU A 166 3.26 -27.14 17.47
N LYS A 167 2.17 -26.38 17.33
CA LYS A 167 1.48 -26.18 16.03
C LYS A 167 1.08 -24.73 15.79
N ARG A 168 2.06 -23.82 15.92
CA ARG A 168 1.95 -22.47 15.37
C ARG A 168 2.50 -22.46 13.94
N PRO A 169 1.68 -22.21 12.90
CA PRO A 169 2.22 -21.94 11.58
C PRO A 169 3.05 -20.65 11.67
N VAL A 170 4.34 -20.73 11.37
CA VAL A 170 5.19 -19.55 11.31
C VAL A 170 4.71 -18.69 10.14
N MET A 171 4.15 -17.52 10.45
CA MET A 171 3.80 -16.51 9.43
C MET A 171 5.10 -16.05 8.77
N ILE A 172 5.35 -16.55 7.56
CA ILE A 172 6.54 -16.20 6.78
C ILE A 172 6.47 -14.71 6.47
N GLY A 173 7.53 -13.97 6.81
CA GLY A 173 7.57 -12.52 6.70
C GLY A 173 7.29 -12.02 5.29
N VAL A 174 6.33 -11.10 5.15
CA VAL A 174 6.05 -10.43 3.88
C VAL A 174 7.18 -9.43 3.59
N VAL A 175 8.14 -9.86 2.78
CA VAL A 175 9.21 -8.97 2.28
C VAL A 175 8.61 -8.01 1.26
N VAL A 176 8.25 -6.81 1.72
CA VAL A 176 7.80 -5.71 0.86
C VAL A 176 9.01 -5.13 0.12
N LEU A 177 9.28 -5.66 -1.07
CA LEU A 177 10.38 -5.19 -1.91
C LEU A 177 9.93 -3.99 -2.74
N ALA A 178 10.11 -2.79 -2.18
CA ALA A 178 9.77 -1.52 -2.82
C ALA A 178 10.70 -1.21 -4.03
N LEU A 179 10.45 -1.86 -5.17
CA LEU A 179 11.20 -1.67 -6.42
C LEU A 179 10.83 -0.36 -7.13
N GLY A 180 11.33 0.75 -6.60
CA GLY A 180 11.29 2.05 -7.26
C GLY A 180 12.01 1.99 -8.62
N THR A 181 11.22 1.99 -9.70
CA THR A 181 11.73 1.88 -11.08
C THR A 181 11.25 3.05 -11.95
N SER A 182 12.18 3.62 -12.72
CA SER A 182 11.98 4.80 -13.56
C SER A 182 11.23 4.46 -14.85
N GLY A 183 9.90 4.39 -14.77
CA GLY A 183 9.03 4.05 -15.90
C GLY A 183 8.96 5.14 -16.99
N VAL A 184 9.56 4.87 -18.16
CA VAL A 184 9.36 5.68 -19.38
C VAL A 184 7.97 5.40 -19.96
N PHE A 185 7.08 6.41 -19.94
CA PHE A 185 5.69 6.27 -20.38
C PHE A 185 5.55 6.19 -21.92
N ALA A 186 5.44 4.97 -22.45
CA ALA A 186 5.07 4.72 -23.84
C ALA A 186 3.54 4.89 -24.06
N PHE A 187 3.12 6.05 -24.57
CA PHE A 187 1.71 6.43 -24.67
C PHE A 187 0.98 5.78 -25.87
N LYS A 188 0.54 4.52 -25.73
CA LYS A 188 -0.18 3.79 -26.80
C LYS A 188 -1.66 4.20 -26.89
N LYS A 189 -1.94 5.25 -27.67
CA LYS A 189 -3.30 5.70 -28.03
C LYS A 189 -4.13 4.55 -28.64
N PHE A 190 -5.18 4.12 -27.96
CA PHE A 190 -6.31 3.48 -28.64
C PHE A 190 -7.11 4.53 -29.42
N LYS A 191 -7.51 4.20 -30.64
CA LYS A 191 -8.41 4.99 -31.50
C LYS A 191 -9.67 4.18 -31.72
N GLU A 192 -10.67 4.37 -30.87
CA GLU A 192 -11.99 3.77 -31.08
C GLU A 192 -12.63 4.36 -32.35
N ARG A 193 -13.37 3.53 -33.08
CA ARG A 193 -14.25 3.95 -34.18
C ARG A 193 -15.65 3.44 -33.92
N ARG A 194 -16.59 4.36 -33.89
CA ARG A 194 -18.01 4.17 -34.22
C ARG A 194 -18.39 5.34 -35.13
#